data_AF-A0A437UL34-F1
#
_entry.id   AF-A0A437UL34-F1
#
_cell.length_a   1.000
_cell.length_b   1.000
_cell.length_c   1.000
_cell.angle_alpha   90.00
_cell.angle_beta   90.00
_cell.angle_gamma   90.00
#
_symmetry.space_group_name_H-M   'P 1'
#
loop_
_entity.id
_entity.type
_entity.pdbx_description
1 polymer ?
#
loop_
_entity_poly.entity_id
_entity_poly.type
_entity_poly.pdbx_seq_one_letter_code
_entity_poly.pdbx_strand_id
1 'polypeptide(L)'
;MNQIGRNISRWILAFIGSLLLFAICALVCIRMTLFNQKFMIQQIHQAGYIETIRNDVTESIQDLGRGSNIPPEVLADVVSEKIVATNVENYVRGIYQEIPFELQGEDQIKENILTSTTQYAEQKNIPIDEETQKNVENLANSATKNFSAFIEIPYLLSYGQKVMAFKSSLSLIMFVVAAGFLLIFLGLLLMIKLKHQRVRWSSIIFLGAGLMLVVLPTIIYFSGVIKRLGITSEGLYRFVTTYVTTFDLSFVFVGLGSIVIAVVLIVISERMRDKKIFNIQ
;
A
#
# COMPACT_ATOMS: atom_id res chain seq x y z
N MET A 1 -35.08 -38.22 -0.97
CA MET A 1 -33.85 -37.63 -1.54
C MET A 1 -32.68 -38.56 -1.20
N ASN A 2 -32.11 -39.25 -2.20
CA ASN A 2 -31.04 -40.26 -1.99
C ASN A 2 -29.83 -39.64 -1.28
N GLN A 3 -29.13 -40.43 -0.45
CA GLN A 3 -27.95 -39.97 0.32
C GLN A 3 -26.89 -39.30 -0.57
N ILE A 4 -26.77 -39.75 -1.83
CA ILE A 4 -25.89 -39.20 -2.86
C ILE A 4 -26.27 -37.73 -3.20
N GLY A 5 -27.55 -37.45 -3.46
CA GLY A 5 -28.02 -36.10 -3.76
C GLY A 5 -27.82 -35.11 -2.60
N ARG A 6 -27.99 -35.58 -1.36
CA ARG A 6 -27.72 -34.78 -0.15
C ARG A 6 -26.25 -34.39 0.02
N ASN A 7 -25.32 -35.23 -0.44
CA ASN A 7 -23.89 -34.93 -0.35
C ASN A 7 -23.45 -33.96 -1.45
N ILE A 8 -24.01 -34.08 -2.66
CA ILE A 8 -23.73 -33.15 -3.77
C ILE A 8 -24.14 -31.71 -3.40
N SER A 9 -25.34 -31.51 -2.86
CA SER A 9 -25.79 -30.15 -2.46
C SER A 9 -24.86 -29.50 -1.42
N ARG A 10 -24.30 -30.28 -0.49
CA ARG A 10 -23.37 -29.78 0.54
C ARG A 10 -22.04 -29.37 -0.05
N TRP A 11 -21.51 -30.16 -0.99
CA TRP A 11 -20.28 -29.80 -1.72
C TRP A 11 -20.44 -28.53 -2.53
N ILE A 12 -21.57 -28.37 -3.24
CA ILE A 12 -21.88 -27.15 -4.00
C ILE A 12 -21.95 -25.94 -3.07
N LEU A 13 -22.71 -26.04 -1.96
CA LEU A 13 -22.80 -24.94 -0.99
C LEU A 13 -21.46 -24.61 -0.34
N ALA A 14 -20.63 -25.62 -0.05
CA ALA A 14 -19.28 -25.40 0.49
C ALA A 14 -18.35 -24.74 -0.54
N PHE A 15 -18.46 -25.10 -1.82
CA PHE A 15 -17.71 -24.44 -2.89
C PHE A 15 -18.12 -22.98 -3.04
N ILE A 16 -19.43 -22.69 -3.13
CA ILE A 16 -19.96 -21.32 -3.19
C ILE A 16 -19.56 -20.54 -1.93
N GLY A 17 -19.66 -21.15 -0.75
CA GLY A 17 -19.23 -20.55 0.50
C GLY A 17 -17.73 -20.23 0.51
N SER A 18 -16.89 -21.10 -0.04
CA SER A 18 -15.45 -20.85 -0.20
C SER A 18 -15.18 -19.67 -1.12
N LEU A 19 -15.89 -19.59 -2.25
CA LEU A 19 -15.75 -18.51 -3.22
C LEU A 19 -16.17 -17.16 -2.62
N LEU A 20 -17.27 -17.13 -1.86
CA LEU A 20 -17.73 -15.91 -1.19
C LEU A 20 -16.78 -15.50 -0.06
N LEU A 21 -16.26 -16.45 0.72
CA LEU A 21 -15.26 -16.15 1.76
C LEU A 21 -13.94 -15.64 1.15
N PHE A 22 -13.48 -16.25 0.05
CA PHE A 22 -12.36 -15.75 -0.75
C PHE A 22 -12.60 -14.29 -1.16
N ALA A 23 -13.77 -13.99 -1.72
CA ALA A 23 -14.11 -12.64 -2.14
C ALA A 23 -14.12 -11.65 -0.97
N ILE A 24 -14.67 -12.01 0.20
CA ILE A 24 -14.63 -11.17 1.41
C ILE A 24 -13.19 -10.87 1.79
N CYS A 25 -12.35 -11.90 1.93
CA CYS A 25 -10.95 -11.73 2.31
C CYS A 25 -10.17 -10.89 1.30
N ALA A 26 -10.40 -11.09 0.00
CA ALA A 26 -9.80 -10.28 -1.06
C ALA A 26 -10.22 -8.81 -0.98
N LEU A 27 -11.52 -8.54 -0.79
CA LEU A 27 -12.04 -7.17 -0.61
C LEU A 27 -11.48 -6.51 0.66
N VAL A 28 -11.30 -7.28 1.73
CA VAL A 28 -10.64 -6.81 2.95
C VAL A 28 -9.18 -6.45 2.68
N CYS A 29 -8.42 -7.28 1.95
CA CYS A 29 -7.03 -6.96 1.56
C CYS A 29 -7.00 -5.64 0.78
N ILE A 30 -7.86 -5.49 -0.23
CA ILE A 30 -7.99 -4.27 -1.04
C ILE A 30 -8.34 -3.06 -0.15
N ARG A 31 -9.26 -3.21 0.80
CA ARG A 31 -9.67 -2.14 1.71
C ARG A 31 -8.53 -1.68 2.63
N MET A 32 -7.76 -2.64 3.16
CA MET A 32 -6.64 -2.37 4.08
C MET A 32 -5.40 -1.79 3.39
N THR A 33 -5.30 -1.96 2.08
CA THR A 33 -4.14 -1.54 1.27
C THR A 33 -4.51 -0.36 0.37
N LEU A 34 -5.09 -0.62 -0.80
CA LEU A 34 -5.40 0.34 -1.86
C LEU A 34 -6.28 1.52 -1.39
N PHE A 35 -7.21 1.27 -0.47
CA PHE A 35 -8.12 2.29 0.07
C PHE A 35 -7.69 2.81 1.45
N ASN A 36 -6.41 2.67 1.79
CA ASN A 36 -5.85 3.06 3.08
C ASN A 36 -4.64 3.99 2.93
N GLN A 37 -4.87 5.27 3.24
CA GLN A 37 -3.82 6.29 3.25
C GLN A 37 -2.60 5.91 4.09
N LYS A 38 -2.82 5.33 5.28
CA LYS A 38 -1.73 4.94 6.18
C LYS A 38 -0.85 3.86 5.57
N PHE A 39 -1.46 2.94 4.82
CA PHE A 39 -0.71 1.90 4.11
C PHE A 39 0.22 2.54 3.07
N MET A 40 -0.28 3.45 2.24
CA MET A 40 0.55 4.11 1.22
C MET A 40 1.69 4.92 1.82
N ILE A 41 1.42 5.70 2.88
CA ILE A 41 2.47 6.43 3.62
C ILE A 41 3.52 5.48 4.18
N GLN A 42 3.09 4.37 4.79
CA GLN A 42 4.02 3.37 5.33
C GLN A 42 4.92 2.77 4.22
N GLN A 43 4.37 2.52 3.03
CA GLN A 43 5.17 1.98 1.91
C GLN A 43 6.16 3.01 1.36
N ILE A 44 5.82 4.30 1.35
CA ILE A 44 6.72 5.41 1.00
C ILE A 44 7.94 5.43 1.93
N HIS A 45 7.70 5.32 3.24
CA HIS A 45 8.76 5.27 4.25
C HIS A 45 9.60 3.99 4.13
N GLN A 46 8.96 2.82 4.01
CA GLN A 46 9.66 1.54 3.87
C GLN A 46 10.54 1.46 2.61
N ALA A 47 10.13 2.13 1.53
CA ALA A 47 10.88 2.15 0.29
C ALA A 47 12.09 3.12 0.29
N GLY A 48 12.26 3.93 1.34
CA GLY A 48 13.27 5.00 1.35
C GLY A 48 12.98 6.10 0.32
N TYR A 49 11.71 6.28 -0.06
CA TYR A 49 11.33 7.23 -1.12
C TYR A 49 11.64 8.68 -0.72
N ILE A 50 11.39 9.05 0.54
CA ILE A 50 11.67 10.40 1.07
C ILE A 50 13.15 10.74 0.94
N GLU A 51 14.03 9.83 1.34
CA GLU A 51 15.48 10.02 1.24
C GLU A 51 15.93 10.15 -0.22
N THR A 52 15.39 9.31 -1.10
CA THR A 52 15.73 9.36 -2.53
C THR A 52 15.32 10.70 -3.15
N ILE A 53 14.09 11.16 -2.89
CA ILE A 53 13.62 12.47 -3.38
C ILE A 53 14.42 13.62 -2.78
N ARG A 54 14.80 13.55 -1.50
CA ARG A 54 15.69 14.55 -0.90
C ARG A 54 17.01 14.63 -1.66
N ASN A 55 17.64 13.49 -1.95
CA ASN A 55 18.90 13.44 -2.67
C ASN A 55 18.76 14.00 -4.09
N ASP A 56 17.72 13.60 -4.83
CA ASP A 56 17.44 14.10 -6.18
C ASP A 56 17.24 15.63 -6.20
N VAL A 57 16.50 16.16 -5.22
CA VAL A 57 16.29 17.61 -5.06
C VAL A 57 17.59 18.31 -4.71
N THR A 58 18.35 17.80 -3.73
CA THR A 58 19.64 18.39 -3.33
C THR A 58 20.61 18.43 -4.50
N GLU A 59 20.73 17.34 -5.27
CA GLU A 59 21.58 17.28 -6.46
C GLU A 59 21.13 18.32 -7.50
N SER A 60 19.81 18.42 -7.76
CA SER A 60 19.28 19.44 -8.66
C SER A 60 19.62 20.88 -8.21
N ILE A 61 19.58 21.17 -6.91
CA ILE A 61 19.93 22.50 -6.38
C ILE A 61 21.43 22.75 -6.49
N GLN A 62 22.27 21.74 -6.22
CA GLN A 62 23.71 21.83 -6.39
C GLN A 62 24.10 22.06 -7.86
N ASP A 63 23.42 21.41 -8.80
CA ASP A 63 23.63 21.61 -10.24
C ASP A 63 23.29 23.03 -10.68
N LEU A 64 22.18 23.59 -10.18
CA LEU A 64 21.86 24.99 -10.41
C LEU A 64 22.93 25.92 -9.79
N GLY A 65 23.40 25.60 -8.58
CA GLY A 65 24.45 26.35 -7.89
C GLY A 65 25.81 26.33 -8.60
N ARG A 66 26.17 25.21 -9.25
CA ARG A 66 27.38 25.09 -10.09
C ARG A 66 27.40 26.12 -11.21
N GLY A 67 26.24 26.42 -11.81
CA GLY A 67 26.11 27.48 -12.82
C GLY A 67 26.50 28.87 -12.30
N SER A 68 26.44 29.08 -10.98
CA SER A 68 26.80 30.30 -10.28
C SER A 68 28.14 30.19 -9.51
N ASN A 69 28.96 29.17 -9.80
CA ASN A 69 30.22 28.88 -9.09
C ASN A 69 30.07 28.66 -7.57
N ILE A 70 28.91 28.20 -7.11
CA ILE A 70 28.68 27.84 -5.71
C ILE A 70 29.10 26.37 -5.52
N PRO A 71 30.02 26.05 -4.58
CA PRO A 71 30.39 24.67 -4.31
C PRO A 71 29.20 23.83 -3.83
N PRO A 72 29.06 22.57 -4.26
CA PRO A 72 27.93 21.71 -3.88
C PRO A 72 27.73 21.58 -2.35
N GLU A 73 28.82 21.61 -1.59
CA GLU A 73 28.80 21.45 -0.13
C GLU A 73 28.04 22.59 0.57
N VAL A 74 28.01 23.78 -0.03
CA VAL A 74 27.27 24.94 0.49
C VAL A 74 25.76 24.70 0.43
N LEU A 75 25.31 23.86 -0.52
CA LEU A 75 23.90 23.64 -0.80
C LEU A 75 23.41 22.24 -0.36
N ALA A 76 24.24 21.44 0.31
CA ALA A 76 23.93 20.05 0.63
C ALA A 76 22.74 19.88 1.58
N ASP A 77 22.57 20.81 2.54
CA ASP A 77 21.58 20.69 3.64
C ASP A 77 20.45 21.71 3.54
N VAL A 78 20.28 22.37 2.39
CA VAL A 78 19.24 23.40 2.22
C VAL A 78 17.83 22.81 2.18
N VAL A 79 17.69 21.52 1.85
CA VAL A 79 16.42 20.78 1.88
C VAL A 79 16.49 19.70 2.95
N SER A 80 15.66 19.86 3.98
CA SER A 80 15.55 18.87 5.05
C SER A 80 14.63 17.71 4.67
N GLU A 81 14.93 16.53 5.20
CA GLU A 81 14.08 15.34 5.06
C GLU A 81 12.65 15.58 5.56
N LYS A 82 12.49 16.39 6.62
CA LYS A 82 11.18 16.75 7.18
C LYS A 82 10.31 17.52 6.18
N ILE A 83 10.90 18.44 5.41
CA ILE A 83 10.16 19.20 4.38
C ILE A 83 9.70 18.24 3.28
N VAL A 84 10.58 17.35 2.82
CA VAL A 84 10.23 16.34 1.81
C VAL A 84 9.12 15.41 2.32
N ALA A 85 9.27 14.84 3.51
CA ALA A 85 8.29 13.96 4.13
C ALA A 85 6.91 14.61 4.25
N THR A 86 6.87 15.85 4.76
CA THR A 86 5.61 16.60 4.92
C THR A 86 4.89 16.77 3.58
N ASN A 87 5.62 17.16 2.53
CA ASN A 87 5.04 17.41 1.21
C ASN A 87 4.60 16.11 0.52
N VAL A 88 5.42 15.06 0.56
CA VAL A 88 5.04 13.75 0.00
C VAL A 88 3.81 13.18 0.72
N GLU A 89 3.74 13.29 2.05
CA GLU A 89 2.56 12.86 2.81
C GLU A 89 1.32 13.70 2.54
N ASN A 90 1.47 15.02 2.33
CA ASN A 90 0.36 15.89 1.94
C ASN A 90 -0.14 15.54 0.54
N TYR A 91 0.76 15.23 -0.39
CA TYR A 91 0.41 14.74 -1.73
C TYR A 91 -0.40 13.44 -1.65
N VAL A 92 0.03 12.51 -0.80
CA VAL A 92 -0.73 11.29 -0.48
C VAL A 92 -2.10 11.63 0.10
N ARG A 93 -2.21 12.55 1.05
CA ARG A 93 -3.51 12.96 1.63
C ARG A 93 -4.45 13.51 0.56
N GLY A 94 -3.94 14.28 -0.40
CA GLY A 94 -4.72 14.81 -1.53
C GLY A 94 -5.35 13.72 -2.39
N ILE A 95 -4.71 12.55 -2.50
CA ILE A 95 -5.28 11.36 -3.17
C ILE A 95 -6.50 10.82 -2.42
N TYR A 96 -6.41 10.70 -1.10
CA TYR A 96 -7.43 10.00 -0.29
C TYR A 96 -8.56 10.89 0.23
N GLN A 97 -8.32 12.19 0.35
CA GLN A 97 -9.22 13.15 0.99
C GLN A 97 -9.81 14.17 0.01
N GLU A 98 -9.45 14.12 -1.28
CA GLU A 98 -9.87 15.07 -2.32
C GLU A 98 -9.52 16.54 -1.96
N ILE A 99 -8.54 16.73 -1.09
CA ILE A 99 -8.00 18.05 -0.74
C ILE A 99 -6.96 18.42 -1.80
N PRO A 100 -7.01 19.63 -2.38
CA PRO A 100 -5.97 20.11 -3.28
C PRO A 100 -4.59 20.00 -2.61
N PHE A 101 -3.61 19.49 -3.35
CA PHE A 101 -2.23 19.48 -2.88
C PHE A 101 -1.68 20.91 -2.91
N GLU A 102 -1.15 21.35 -1.77
CA GLU A 102 -0.42 22.61 -1.64
C GLU A 102 1.00 22.31 -1.13
N LEU A 103 2.00 22.83 -1.85
CA LEU A 103 3.40 22.70 -1.49
C LEU A 103 3.69 23.56 -0.25
N GLN A 104 4.51 23.03 0.67
CA GLN A 104 4.88 23.68 1.92
C GLN A 104 6.41 23.75 2.05
N GLY A 105 6.91 24.78 2.74
CA GLY A 105 8.34 24.94 3.00
C GLY A 105 9.13 25.59 1.86
N GLU A 106 8.45 26.14 0.86
CA GLU A 106 9.06 26.90 -0.23
C GLU A 106 9.90 28.08 0.27
N ASP A 107 9.32 28.90 1.16
CA ASP A 107 10.01 30.03 1.78
C ASP A 107 11.21 29.57 2.62
N GLN A 108 11.09 28.43 3.30
CA GLN A 108 12.16 27.87 4.12
C GLN A 108 13.34 27.38 3.27
N ILE A 109 13.07 26.70 2.14
CA ILE A 109 14.13 26.30 1.19
C ILE A 109 14.83 27.55 0.63
N LYS A 110 14.05 28.56 0.25
CA LYS A 110 14.59 29.82 -0.27
C LYS A 110 15.48 30.52 0.76
N GLU A 111 15.02 30.65 2.00
CA GLU A 111 15.79 31.23 3.10
C GLU A 111 17.07 30.45 3.41
N ASN A 112 17.01 29.10 3.39
CA ASN A 112 18.17 28.25 3.60
C ASN A 112 19.24 28.44 2.51
N ILE A 113 18.83 28.55 1.24
CA ILE A 113 19.75 28.81 0.11
C ILE A 113 20.41 30.18 0.26
N LEU A 114 19.61 31.22 0.54
CA LEU A 114 20.12 32.58 0.75
C LEU A 114 21.12 32.60 1.90
N THR A 115 20.75 32.06 3.06
CA THR A 115 21.58 32.03 4.26
C THR A 115 22.89 31.28 4.02
N SER A 116 22.83 30.08 3.45
CA SER A 116 24.03 29.26 3.22
C SER A 116 24.99 29.91 2.22
N THR A 117 24.44 30.53 1.17
CA THR A 117 25.25 31.21 0.15
C THR A 117 25.88 32.50 0.68
N THR A 118 25.14 33.29 1.46
CA THR A 118 25.68 34.51 2.11
C THR A 118 26.78 34.16 3.11
N GLN A 119 26.58 33.13 3.95
CA GLN A 119 27.61 32.67 4.88
C GLN A 119 28.88 32.21 4.16
N TYR A 120 28.74 31.51 3.04
CA TYR A 120 29.88 31.11 2.22
C TYR A 120 30.63 32.32 1.64
N ALA A 121 29.90 33.30 1.11
CA ALA A 121 30.48 34.53 0.56
C ALA A 121 31.24 35.33 1.63
N GLU A 122 30.67 35.49 2.83
CA GLU A 122 31.33 36.12 3.97
C GLU A 122 32.63 35.39 4.37
N GLN A 123 32.58 34.06 4.51
CA GLN A 123 33.75 33.24 4.86
C GLN A 123 34.87 33.33 3.82
N LYS A 124 34.53 33.50 2.54
CA LYS A 124 35.48 33.63 1.43
C LYS A 124 35.84 35.08 1.11
N ASN A 125 35.30 36.07 1.84
CA ASN A 125 35.45 37.49 1.56
C ASN A 125 35.05 37.85 0.12
N ILE A 126 34.00 37.20 -0.41
CA ILE A 126 33.42 37.50 -1.72
C ILE A 126 32.44 38.66 -1.54
N PRO A 127 32.61 39.79 -2.24
CA PRO A 127 31.68 40.90 -2.17
C PRO A 127 30.30 40.48 -2.72
N ILE A 128 29.25 40.75 -1.96
CA ILE A 128 27.86 40.57 -2.42
C ILE A 128 27.38 41.93 -2.93
N ASP A 129 27.45 42.12 -4.25
CA ASP A 129 26.83 43.26 -4.93
C ASP A 129 25.38 42.95 -5.33
N GLU A 130 24.68 43.95 -5.88
CA GLU A 130 23.28 43.80 -6.31
C GLU A 130 23.09 42.70 -7.35
N GLU A 131 24.07 42.50 -8.24
CA GLU A 131 24.03 41.45 -9.27
C GLU A 131 24.16 40.05 -8.65
N THR A 132 25.12 39.88 -7.73
CA THR A 132 25.31 38.64 -6.97
C THR A 132 24.08 38.29 -6.16
N GLN A 133 23.49 39.26 -5.46
CA GLN A 133 22.26 39.04 -4.69
C GLN A 133 21.10 38.59 -5.58
N LYS A 134 20.91 39.23 -6.73
CA LYS A 134 19.89 38.85 -7.71
C LYS A 134 20.12 37.44 -8.27
N ASN A 135 21.38 37.04 -8.48
CA ASN A 135 21.71 35.69 -8.95
C ASN A 135 21.40 34.62 -7.91
N VAL A 136 21.67 34.87 -6.62
CA VAL A 136 21.30 33.96 -5.53
C VAL A 136 19.79 33.87 -5.37
N GLU A 137 19.07 34.99 -5.49
CA GLU A 137 17.60 34.98 -5.48
C GLU A 137 17.00 34.19 -6.66
N ASN A 138 17.56 34.34 -7.86
CA ASN A 138 17.14 33.57 -9.05
C ASN A 138 17.41 32.07 -8.89
N LEU A 139 18.56 31.70 -8.31
CA LEU A 139 18.87 30.32 -7.93
C LEU A 139 17.81 29.78 -6.97
N ALA A 140 17.53 30.51 -5.89
CA ALA A 140 16.59 30.08 -4.87
C ALA A 140 15.17 29.93 -5.45
N ASN A 141 14.70 30.88 -6.26
CA ASN A 141 13.41 30.80 -6.93
C ASN A 141 13.34 29.59 -7.90
N SER A 142 14.42 29.30 -8.64
CA SER A 142 14.47 28.17 -9.57
C SER A 142 14.50 26.83 -8.83
N ALA A 143 15.27 26.74 -7.74
CA ALA A 143 15.31 25.59 -6.85
C ALA A 143 13.93 25.26 -6.28
N THR A 144 13.24 26.25 -5.72
CA THR A 144 11.89 26.10 -5.16
C THR A 144 10.88 25.68 -6.24
N LYS A 145 10.97 26.26 -7.45
CA LYS A 145 10.11 25.85 -8.57
C LYS A 145 10.33 24.39 -8.96
N ASN A 146 11.59 23.94 -9.02
CA ASN A 146 11.92 22.55 -9.36
C ASN A 146 11.50 21.56 -8.28
N PHE A 147 11.52 21.97 -7.00
CA PHE A 147 11.13 21.12 -5.87
C PHE A 147 9.72 20.51 -6.03
N SER A 148 8.74 21.28 -6.51
CA SER A 148 7.37 20.78 -6.74
C SER A 148 7.33 19.58 -7.70
N ALA A 149 8.12 19.62 -8.76
CA ALA A 149 8.18 18.59 -9.79
C ALA A 149 8.75 17.25 -9.27
N PHE A 150 9.55 17.26 -8.21
CA PHE A 150 10.05 16.04 -7.57
C PHE A 150 9.05 15.41 -6.59
N ILE A 151 8.22 16.23 -5.95
CA ILE A 151 7.19 15.75 -5.02
C ILE A 151 6.01 15.14 -5.78
N GLU A 152 5.58 15.79 -6.86
CA GLU A 152 4.42 15.34 -7.63
C GLU A 152 4.76 14.15 -8.51
N ILE A 153 4.13 13.00 -8.24
CA ILE A 153 4.28 11.81 -9.08
C ILE A 153 3.28 11.91 -10.26
N PRO A 154 3.74 12.01 -11.52
CA PRO A 154 2.85 12.13 -12.66
C PRO A 154 1.77 11.05 -12.68
N TYR A 155 0.53 11.44 -12.96
CA TYR A 155 -0.67 10.58 -13.02
C TYR A 155 -1.10 9.89 -11.72
N LEU A 156 -0.27 9.84 -10.67
CA LEU A 156 -0.61 9.12 -9.44
C LEU A 156 -1.80 9.77 -8.73
N LEU A 157 -1.85 11.11 -8.69
CA LEU A 157 -2.99 11.84 -8.12
C LEU A 157 -4.29 11.49 -8.84
N SER A 158 -4.32 11.64 -10.18
CA SER A 158 -5.52 11.36 -10.99
C SER A 158 -5.95 9.91 -10.90
N TYR A 159 -5.01 8.97 -10.95
CA TYR A 159 -5.29 7.54 -10.82
C TYR A 159 -5.82 7.20 -9.43
N GLY A 160 -5.15 7.70 -8.38
CA GLY A 160 -5.54 7.48 -7.00
C GLY A 160 -6.94 8.02 -6.70
N GLN A 161 -7.27 9.22 -7.17
CA GLN A 161 -8.62 9.79 -7.04
C GLN A 161 -9.68 8.96 -7.77
N LYS A 162 -9.39 8.48 -8.99
CA LYS A 162 -10.30 7.56 -9.71
C LYS A 162 -10.54 6.27 -8.94
N VAL A 163 -9.50 5.70 -8.33
CA VAL A 163 -9.63 4.52 -7.46
C VAL A 163 -10.48 4.85 -6.23
N MET A 164 -10.23 5.99 -5.59
CA MET A 164 -10.96 6.44 -4.41
C MET A 164 -12.44 6.72 -4.67
N ALA A 165 -12.82 7.10 -5.89
CA ALA A 165 -14.22 7.21 -6.30
C ALA A 165 -14.99 5.89 -6.17
N PHE A 166 -14.32 4.73 -6.26
CA PHE A 166 -14.93 3.41 -6.05
C PHE A 166 -15.09 3.04 -4.57
N LYS A 167 -14.68 3.88 -3.61
CA LYS A 167 -14.72 3.55 -2.18
C LYS A 167 -16.13 3.22 -1.69
N SER A 168 -17.14 3.98 -2.14
CA SER A 168 -18.54 3.71 -1.81
C SER A 168 -19.01 2.37 -2.39
N SER A 169 -18.72 2.14 -3.67
CA SER A 169 -19.02 0.87 -4.36
C SER A 169 -18.35 -0.33 -3.68
N LEU A 170 -17.10 -0.19 -3.24
CA LEU A 170 -16.37 -1.22 -2.50
C LEU A 170 -17.11 -1.57 -1.20
N SER A 171 -17.55 -0.57 -0.44
CA SER A 171 -18.29 -0.79 0.81
C SER A 171 -19.60 -1.52 0.58
N LEU A 172 -20.32 -1.18 -0.50
CA LEU A 172 -21.56 -1.85 -0.89
C LEU A 172 -21.29 -3.31 -1.28
N ILE A 173 -20.31 -3.56 -2.14
CA ILE A 173 -19.93 -4.92 -2.57
C ILE A 173 -19.53 -5.77 -1.36
N MET A 174 -18.74 -5.22 -0.43
CA MET A 174 -18.38 -5.91 0.80
C MET A 174 -19.61 -6.35 1.62
N PHE A 175 -20.60 -5.46 1.78
CA PHE A 175 -21.83 -5.79 2.51
C PHE A 175 -22.64 -6.89 1.80
N VAL A 176 -22.81 -6.78 0.49
CA VAL A 176 -23.57 -7.77 -0.31
C VAL A 176 -22.90 -9.13 -0.29
N VAL A 177 -21.59 -9.19 -0.49
CA VAL A 177 -20.84 -10.46 -0.47
C VAL A 177 -20.84 -11.06 0.95
N ALA A 178 -20.70 -10.24 2.00
CA ALA A 178 -20.78 -10.71 3.38
C ALA A 178 -22.17 -11.26 3.72
N ALA A 179 -23.25 -10.58 3.33
CA ALA A 179 -24.62 -11.07 3.52
C ALA A 179 -24.85 -12.38 2.76
N GLY A 180 -24.42 -12.46 1.49
CA GLY A 180 -24.49 -13.67 0.68
C GLY A 180 -23.73 -14.84 1.32
N PHE A 181 -22.53 -14.59 1.82
CA PHE A 181 -21.74 -15.60 2.54
C PHE A 181 -22.48 -16.11 3.77
N LEU A 182 -23.01 -15.21 4.61
CA LEU A 182 -23.75 -15.57 5.82
C LEU A 182 -24.97 -16.45 5.49
N LEU A 183 -25.74 -16.10 4.46
CA LEU A 183 -26.90 -16.90 4.03
C LEU A 183 -26.50 -18.31 3.59
N ILE A 184 -25.49 -18.44 2.73
CA ILE A 184 -24.98 -19.74 2.25
C ILE A 184 -24.38 -20.55 3.40
N PHE A 185 -23.61 -19.92 4.27
CA PHE A 185 -22.95 -20.54 5.41
C PHE A 185 -23.96 -21.06 6.42
N LEU A 186 -24.94 -20.23 6.83
CA LEU A 186 -26.01 -20.64 7.73
C LEU A 186 -26.88 -21.73 7.12
N GLY A 187 -27.24 -21.62 5.83
CA GLY A 187 -27.97 -22.66 5.10
C GLY A 187 -27.27 -24.01 5.14
N LEU A 188 -25.96 -24.03 4.88
CA LEU A 188 -25.14 -25.24 4.98
C LEU A 188 -25.13 -25.84 6.40
N LEU A 189 -24.95 -25.00 7.42
CA LEU A 189 -24.93 -25.44 8.83
C LEU A 189 -26.27 -26.05 9.27
N LEU A 190 -27.40 -25.48 8.82
CA LEU A 190 -28.74 -25.98 9.12
C LEU A 190 -29.02 -27.35 8.47
N MET A 191 -28.48 -27.62 7.27
CA MET A 191 -28.61 -28.92 6.59
C MET A 191 -27.84 -30.07 7.29
N ILE A 192 -26.94 -29.75 8.23
CA ILE A 192 -26.07 -30.72 8.90
C ILE A 192 -26.56 -30.91 10.35
N LYS A 193 -26.96 -32.14 10.69
CA LYS A 193 -27.44 -32.47 12.04
C LYS A 193 -26.32 -32.65 13.07
N LEU A 194 -25.17 -33.17 12.64
CA LEU A 194 -24.07 -33.54 13.54
C LEU A 194 -23.10 -32.37 13.75
N LYS A 195 -22.82 -32.02 15.01
CA LYS A 195 -21.95 -30.89 15.37
C LYS A 195 -20.53 -31.02 14.78
N HIS A 196 -19.90 -32.20 14.83
CA HIS A 196 -18.56 -32.39 14.24
C HIS A 196 -18.58 -32.19 12.71
N GLN A 197 -19.65 -32.65 12.03
CA GLN A 197 -19.78 -32.44 10.59
C GLN A 197 -19.93 -30.96 10.24
N ARG A 198 -20.63 -30.16 11.06
CA ARG A 198 -20.73 -28.70 10.86
C ARG A 198 -19.34 -28.07 10.83
N VAL A 199 -18.52 -28.39 11.82
CA VAL A 199 -17.14 -27.88 11.94
C VAL A 199 -16.29 -28.33 10.75
N ARG A 200 -16.41 -29.59 10.32
CA ARG A 200 -15.70 -30.12 9.14
C ARG A 200 -16.10 -29.43 7.83
N TRP A 201 -17.39 -29.13 7.65
CA TRP A 201 -17.82 -28.40 6.45
C TRP A 201 -17.38 -26.94 6.48
N SER A 202 -17.34 -26.32 7.66
CA SER A 202 -16.70 -25.00 7.82
C SER A 202 -15.21 -25.05 7.47
N SER A 203 -14.47 -26.08 7.89
CA SER A 203 -13.05 -26.17 7.56
C SER A 203 -12.79 -26.26 6.05
N ILE A 204 -13.65 -26.97 5.30
CA ILE A 204 -13.56 -27.03 3.84
C ILE A 204 -13.72 -25.64 3.21
N ILE A 205 -14.65 -24.82 3.73
CA ILE A 205 -14.87 -23.44 3.27
C ILE A 205 -13.62 -22.57 3.48
N PHE A 206 -13.07 -22.58 4.70
CA PHE A 206 -11.87 -21.82 5.03
C PHE A 206 -10.64 -22.30 4.25
N LEU A 207 -10.50 -23.62 4.04
CA LEU A 207 -9.40 -24.18 3.26
C LEU A 207 -9.49 -23.78 1.80
N GLY A 208 -10.67 -23.90 1.19
CA GLY A 208 -10.91 -23.50 -0.19
C GLY A 208 -10.62 -22.02 -0.42
N ALA A 209 -11.14 -21.14 0.45
CA ALA A 209 -10.88 -19.71 0.38
C ALA A 209 -9.39 -19.37 0.54
N GLY A 210 -8.72 -20.02 1.51
CA GLY A 210 -7.30 -19.81 1.77
C GLY A 210 -6.42 -20.24 0.61
N LEU A 211 -6.68 -21.39 0.00
CA LEU A 211 -5.94 -21.85 -1.19
C LEU A 211 -6.14 -20.89 -2.37
N MET A 212 -7.37 -20.44 -2.63
CA MET A 212 -7.63 -19.46 -3.70
C MET A 212 -6.89 -18.14 -3.49
N LEU A 213 -6.77 -17.68 -2.23
CA LEU A 213 -6.01 -16.46 -1.88
C LEU A 213 -4.50 -16.61 -2.04
N VAL A 214 -3.93 -17.80 -1.84
CA VAL A 214 -2.48 -18.01 -1.86
C VAL A 214 -1.97 -18.26 -3.28
N VAL A 215 -2.69 -19.04 -4.09
CA VAL A 215 -2.18 -19.56 -5.37
C VAL A 215 -1.77 -18.45 -6.34
N LEU A 216 -2.67 -17.51 -6.67
CA LEU A 216 -2.37 -16.49 -7.67
C LEU A 216 -1.29 -15.49 -7.18
N PRO A 217 -1.39 -14.91 -5.97
CA PRO A 217 -0.37 -14.00 -5.47
C PRO A 217 1.02 -14.63 -5.36
N THR A 218 1.12 -15.87 -4.89
CA THR A 218 2.43 -16.55 -4.86
C THR A 218 3.04 -16.73 -6.25
N ILE A 219 2.23 -17.03 -7.28
CA ILE A 219 2.71 -17.07 -8.66
C ILE A 219 3.22 -15.69 -9.10
N ILE A 220 2.48 -14.62 -8.82
CA ILE A 220 2.89 -13.24 -9.15
C ILE A 220 4.22 -12.91 -8.46
N TYR A 221 4.34 -13.16 -7.16
CA TYR A 221 5.53 -12.92 -6.37
C TYR A 221 6.76 -13.64 -6.96
N PHE A 222 6.66 -14.95 -7.25
CA PHE A 222 7.78 -15.74 -7.76
C PHE A 222 8.07 -15.52 -9.25
N SER A 223 7.10 -15.07 -10.05
CA SER A 223 7.30 -14.77 -11.47
C SER A 223 8.32 -13.65 -11.73
N GLY A 224 8.56 -12.80 -10.73
CA GLY A 224 9.43 -11.63 -10.86
C GLY A 224 8.85 -10.52 -11.72
N VAL A 225 7.56 -10.59 -12.12
CA VAL A 225 6.89 -9.55 -12.93
C VAL A 225 6.98 -8.18 -12.26
N ILE A 226 6.82 -8.09 -10.95
CA ILE A 226 6.91 -6.82 -10.19
C ILE A 226 8.31 -6.20 -10.33
N LYS A 227 9.38 -7.00 -10.36
CA LYS A 227 10.76 -6.51 -10.49
C LYS A 227 11.08 -5.98 -11.88
N ARG A 228 10.29 -6.36 -12.89
CA ARG A 228 10.47 -6.00 -14.31
C ARG A 228 9.68 -4.75 -14.72
N LEU A 229 9.08 -4.03 -13.78
CA LEU A 229 8.40 -2.76 -14.06
C LEU A 229 9.43 -1.74 -14.60
N GLY A 230 9.15 -1.19 -15.80
CA GLY A 230 10.03 -0.24 -16.49
C GLY A 230 9.91 1.18 -15.93
N ILE A 231 10.31 1.38 -14.67
CA ILE A 231 10.33 2.68 -14.01
C ILE A 231 11.77 3.17 -13.96
N THR A 232 12.02 4.36 -14.52
CA THR A 232 13.37 4.92 -14.68
C THR A 232 13.89 5.61 -13.44
N SER A 233 13.01 6.28 -12.67
CA SER A 233 13.38 6.88 -11.39
C SER A 233 13.60 5.80 -10.33
N GLU A 234 14.76 5.82 -9.68
CA GLU A 234 15.11 4.85 -8.62
C GLU A 234 14.13 4.93 -7.44
N GLY A 235 13.85 6.13 -6.96
CA GLY A 235 12.91 6.34 -5.84
C GLY A 235 11.54 5.79 -6.19
N LEU A 236 11.01 6.17 -7.36
CA LEU A 236 9.70 5.72 -7.80
C LEU A 236 9.66 4.20 -8.03
N TYR A 237 10.73 3.61 -8.58
CA TYR A 237 10.86 2.17 -8.75
C TYR A 237 10.79 1.46 -7.40
N ARG A 238 11.60 1.87 -6.42
CA ARG A 238 11.61 1.29 -5.07
C ARG A 238 10.25 1.43 -4.40
N PHE A 239 9.60 2.59 -4.49
CA PHE A 239 8.27 2.81 -3.94
C PHE A 239 7.23 1.89 -4.56
N VAL A 240 7.09 1.89 -5.90
CA VAL A 240 6.05 1.11 -6.58
C VAL A 240 6.28 -0.38 -6.39
N THR A 241 7.51 -0.86 -6.51
CA THR A 241 7.82 -2.29 -6.31
C THR A 241 7.55 -2.73 -4.88
N THR A 242 7.92 -1.93 -3.88
CA THR A 242 7.61 -2.19 -2.46
C THR A 242 6.11 -2.20 -2.22
N TYR A 243 5.39 -1.18 -2.71
CA TYR A 243 3.95 -1.07 -2.56
C TYR A 243 3.20 -2.27 -3.16
N VAL A 244 3.51 -2.62 -4.42
CA VAL A 244 2.85 -3.72 -5.13
C VAL A 244 3.22 -5.08 -4.50
N THR A 245 4.47 -5.25 -4.06
CA THR A 245 4.90 -6.49 -3.39
C THR A 245 4.18 -6.67 -2.06
N THR A 246 4.12 -5.64 -1.22
CA THR A 246 3.41 -5.71 0.07
C THR A 246 1.90 -5.89 -0.12
N PHE A 247 1.32 -5.25 -1.14
CA PHE A 247 -0.06 -5.47 -1.55
C PHE A 247 -0.31 -6.94 -1.91
N ASP A 248 0.51 -7.53 -2.78
CA ASP A 248 0.40 -8.93 -3.22
C ASP A 248 0.55 -9.90 -2.04
N LEU A 249 1.59 -9.70 -1.20
CA LEU A 249 1.82 -10.52 -0.01
C LEU A 249 0.70 -10.43 1.03
N SER A 250 -0.07 -9.35 1.07
CA SER A 250 -1.23 -9.25 1.98
C SER A 250 -2.25 -10.36 1.74
N PHE A 251 -2.48 -10.75 0.48
CA PHE A 251 -3.36 -11.86 0.12
C PHE A 251 -2.77 -13.20 0.58
N VAL A 252 -1.46 -13.38 0.44
CA VAL A 252 -0.76 -14.59 0.91
C VAL A 252 -0.91 -14.73 2.41
N PHE A 253 -0.65 -13.68 3.20
CA PHE A 253 -0.77 -13.74 4.66
C PHE A 253 -2.20 -14.01 5.14
N VAL A 254 -3.21 -13.35 4.55
CA VAL A 254 -4.62 -13.62 4.87
C VAL A 254 -5.03 -15.04 4.45
N GLY A 255 -4.56 -15.50 3.29
CA GLY A 255 -4.80 -16.85 2.80
C GLY A 255 -4.19 -17.92 3.70
N LEU A 256 -2.94 -17.76 4.13
CA LEU A 256 -2.29 -18.62 5.11
C LEU A 256 -3.03 -18.63 6.44
N GLY A 257 -3.49 -17.47 6.93
CA GLY A 257 -4.34 -17.37 8.12
C GLY A 257 -5.63 -18.19 7.98
N SER A 258 -6.29 -18.12 6.83
CA SER A 258 -7.48 -18.93 6.53
C SER A 258 -7.19 -20.44 6.51
N ILE A 259 -6.04 -20.85 5.96
CA ILE A 259 -5.60 -22.26 5.97
C ILE A 259 -5.35 -22.74 7.40
N VAL A 260 -4.68 -21.95 8.23
CA VAL A 260 -4.45 -22.28 9.65
C VAL A 260 -5.77 -22.47 10.39
N ILE A 261 -6.74 -21.57 10.20
CA ILE A 261 -8.09 -21.69 10.75
C ILE A 261 -8.74 -23.01 10.28
N ALA A 262 -8.62 -23.35 8.99
CA ALA A 262 -9.17 -24.59 8.46
C ALA A 262 -8.57 -25.83 9.13
N VAL A 263 -7.24 -25.88 9.31
CA VAL A 263 -6.54 -26.99 9.97
C VAL A 263 -7.01 -27.13 11.43
N VAL A 264 -7.13 -26.02 12.15
CA VAL A 264 -7.65 -26.03 13.53
C VAL A 264 -9.08 -26.59 13.59
N LEU A 265 -9.94 -26.16 12.67
CA LEU A 265 -11.32 -26.68 12.58
C LEU A 265 -11.36 -28.18 12.26
N ILE A 266 -10.46 -28.69 11.41
CA ILE A 266 -10.34 -30.14 11.14
C ILE A 266 -10.01 -30.89 12.44
N VAL A 267 -9.01 -30.43 13.20
CA VAL A 267 -8.60 -31.05 14.46
C VAL A 267 -9.74 -31.04 15.48
N ILE A 268 -10.46 -29.92 15.61
CA ILE A 268 -11.63 -29.81 16.49
C ILE A 268 -12.73 -30.78 16.07
N SER A 269 -13.00 -30.89 14.75
CA SER A 269 -13.99 -31.82 14.22
C SER A 269 -13.68 -33.27 14.60
N GLU A 270 -12.44 -33.74 14.41
CA GLU A 270 -12.07 -35.11 14.74
C GLU A 270 -12.15 -35.35 16.26
N ARG A 271 -11.68 -34.42 17.10
CA ARG A 271 -11.85 -34.54 18.57
C ARG A 271 -13.32 -34.63 19.00
N MET A 272 -14.22 -33.91 18.33
CA MET A 272 -15.67 -33.97 18.60
C MET A 272 -16.30 -35.29 18.14
N ARG A 273 -15.75 -35.91 17.10
CA ARG A 273 -16.16 -37.24 16.65
C ARG A 273 -15.75 -38.30 17.66
N ASP A 274 -14.51 -38.26 18.14
CA ASP A 274 -13.97 -39.24 19.09
C ASP A 274 -14.72 -39.23 20.42
N LYS A 275 -14.95 -38.04 21.01
CA LYS A 275 -15.75 -37.89 22.24
C LYS A 275 -17.16 -38.47 22.12
N LYS A 276 -17.75 -38.42 20.92
CA LYS A 276 -19.09 -38.97 20.69
C LYS A 276 -19.08 -40.49 20.61
N ILE A 277 -17.98 -41.11 20.15
CA ILE A 277 -17.83 -42.57 20.11
C ILE A 277 -17.62 -43.13 21.52
N PHE A 278 -16.82 -42.45 22.36
CA PHE A 278 -16.56 -42.87 23.74
C PHE A 278 -17.75 -42.68 24.69
N ASN A 279 -18.64 -41.70 24.46
CA ASN A 279 -19.86 -41.52 25.28
C ASN A 279 -21.02 -42.48 24.91
N ILE A 280 -20.81 -43.41 23.97
CA ILE A 280 -21.82 -44.41 23.56
C ILE A 280 -21.46 -45.82 24.12
N GLN A 281 -20.33 -45.94 24.83
CA GLN A 281 -20.04 -47.09 25.71
C GLN A 281 -20.47 -46.77 27.14
#